data_AF-A0A2G3A023-F1
#
_entry.id   AF-A0A2G3A023-F1
#
_cell.length_a   1.000
_cell.length_b   1.000
_cell.length_c   1.000
_cell.angle_alpha   90.00
_cell.angle_beta   90.00
_cell.angle_gamma   90.00
#
_symmetry.space_group_name_H-M   'P 1'
#
loop_
_entity.id
_entity.type
_entity.pdbx_description
1 polymer ?
#
loop_
_entity_poly.entity_id
_entity_poly.type
_entity_poly.pdbx_seq_one_letter_code
_entity_poly.pdbx_strand_id
1 'polypeptide(L)'
;MAYKNQQVPKPISFFQDAYCDEKGVKQIIRLILSKFVRRQPGRSDNDWTNMWLDLQSLLEKAFFFIDLEYVLMEFCRGLLKAGKFSLARNYLKGVGSVSLANDKAENLVIQAAREYFFSASSLSSSEVSSFYLSNTSIGVILA
;
A
#
# COMPACT_ATOMS: atom_id res chain seq x y z
N MET A 1 7.51 -3.47 29.26
CA MET A 1 8.57 -2.81 28.48
C MET A 1 8.44 -3.25 27.03
N ALA A 2 7.95 -2.39 26.13
CA ALA A 2 7.91 -2.70 24.71
C ALA A 2 9.26 -2.34 24.09
N TYR A 3 10.00 -3.33 23.59
CA TYR A 3 11.19 -3.09 22.78
C TYR A 3 10.76 -2.32 21.52
N LYS A 4 11.01 -1.01 21.49
CA LYS A 4 11.00 -0.25 20.24
C LYS A 4 12.05 -0.91 19.35
N ASN A 5 11.63 -1.65 18.33
CA ASN A 5 12.51 -2.14 17.27
C ASN A 5 13.13 -0.92 16.57
N GLN A 6 14.24 -0.45 17.13
CA GLN A 6 14.99 0.68 16.63
C GLN A 6 15.69 0.20 15.37
N GLN A 7 15.13 0.57 14.21
CA GLN A 7 15.81 0.32 12.95
C GLN A 7 17.12 1.09 12.95
N VAL A 8 18.21 0.34 12.86
CA VAL A 8 19.54 0.91 12.67
C VAL A 8 19.60 1.49 11.25
N PRO A 9 20.06 2.74 11.07
CA PRO A 9 20.31 3.29 9.75
C PRO A 9 21.19 2.34 8.94
N LYS A 10 20.74 1.95 7.74
CA LYS A 10 21.57 1.14 6.85
C LYS A 10 22.61 2.04 6.16
N PRO A 11 23.86 1.60 6.01
CA PRO A 11 24.86 2.36 5.26
C PRO A 11 24.46 2.44 3.79
N ILE A 12 24.96 3.44 3.06
CA ILE A 12 24.68 3.59 1.61
C ILE A 12 25.12 2.35 0.83
N SER A 13 26.18 1.64 1.28
CA SER A 13 26.60 0.37 0.69
C SER A 13 25.51 -0.71 0.70
N PHE A 14 24.48 -0.59 1.52
CA PHE A 14 23.33 -1.50 1.49
C PHE A 14 22.70 -1.62 0.10
N PHE A 15 22.66 -0.52 -0.68
CA PHE A 15 22.08 -0.55 -2.01
C PHE A 15 22.92 -1.36 -3.02
N GLN A 16 24.22 -1.53 -2.78
CA GLN A 16 25.11 -2.29 -3.68
C GLN A 16 24.78 -3.79 -3.64
N ASP A 17 24.53 -4.32 -2.45
CA ASP A 17 24.25 -5.74 -2.24
C ASP A 17 22.76 -6.04 -1.97
N ALA A 18 21.88 -5.06 -2.19
CA ALA A 18 20.45 -5.18 -1.88
C ALA A 18 19.78 -6.34 -2.61
N TYR A 19 20.27 -6.69 -3.81
CA TYR A 19 19.76 -7.80 -4.62
C TYR A 19 19.98 -9.17 -3.96
N CYS A 20 20.95 -9.30 -3.05
CA CYS A 20 21.19 -10.52 -2.28
C CYS A 20 20.14 -10.75 -1.18
N ASP A 21 19.36 -9.73 -0.81
CA ASP A 21 18.36 -9.77 0.25
C ASP A 21 17.00 -9.22 -0.20
N GLU A 22 16.39 -9.90 -1.16
CA GLU A 22 15.07 -9.53 -1.70
C GLU A 22 14.01 -9.40 -0.59
N LYS A 23 14.02 -10.31 0.39
CA LYS A 23 13.07 -10.30 1.51
C LYS A 23 13.23 -9.05 2.38
N GLY A 24 14.46 -8.68 2.71
CA GLY A 24 14.74 -7.47 3.48
C GLY A 24 14.36 -6.20 2.73
N VAL A 25 14.55 -6.15 1.42
CA VAL A 25 14.13 -5.02 0.58
C VAL A 25 12.60 -4.91 0.54
N LYS A 26 11.88 -6.02 0.34
CA LYS A 26 10.41 -6.04 0.44
C LYS A 26 9.93 -5.53 1.80
N GLN A 27 10.62 -5.90 2.89
CA GLN A 27 10.31 -5.40 4.22
C GLN A 27 10.55 -3.89 4.36
N ILE A 28 11.61 -3.34 3.77
CA ILE A 28 11.88 -1.90 3.74
C ILE A 28 10.77 -1.16 3.00
N ILE A 29 10.35 -1.64 1.83
CA ILE A 29 9.25 -1.04 1.04
C ILE A 29 7.95 -1.02 1.88
N ARG A 30 7.56 -2.15 2.46
CA ARG A 30 6.39 -2.24 3.35
C ARG A 30 6.45 -1.26 4.51
N LEU A 31 7.65 -1.07 5.07
CA LEU A 31 7.85 -0.16 6.18
C LEU A 31 7.75 1.31 5.74
N ILE A 32 8.34 1.68 4.61
CA ILE A 32 8.21 3.04 4.04
C ILE A 32 6.73 3.38 3.90
N LEU A 33 5.96 2.49 3.26
CA LEU A 33 4.51 2.64 3.10
C LEU A 33 3.78 2.70 4.44
N SER A 34 4.10 1.81 5.38
CA SER A 34 3.48 1.80 6.71
C SER A 34 3.75 3.10 7.49
N LYS A 35 4.94 3.66 7.38
CA LYS A 35 5.29 4.97 7.99
C LYS A 35 4.56 6.10 7.29
N PHE A 36 4.41 6.02 5.97
CA PHE A 36 3.70 7.02 5.17
C PHE A 36 2.21 7.08 5.53
N VAL A 37 1.54 5.92 5.60
CA VAL A 37 0.12 5.79 5.97
C VAL A 37 -0.17 6.37 7.36
N ARG A 38 0.70 6.12 8.35
CA ARG A 38 0.46 6.52 9.76
C ARG A 38 0.69 8.01 10.03
N ARG A 39 1.20 8.78 9.07
CA ARG A 39 1.56 10.18 9.31
C ARG A 39 0.29 11.04 9.36
N GLN A 40 0.19 11.88 10.39
CA GLN A 40 -0.93 12.81 10.61
C GLN A 40 -0.46 14.26 10.42
N PRO A 41 -1.30 15.17 9.87
CA PRO A 41 -2.62 14.90 9.27
C PRO A 41 -2.52 14.03 8.02
N GLY A 42 -3.65 13.41 7.62
CA GLY A 42 -3.72 12.51 6.47
C GLY A 42 -3.17 13.14 5.18
N ARG A 43 -2.56 12.30 4.34
CA ARG A 43 -1.90 12.72 3.10
C ARG A 43 -2.90 13.10 2.00
N SER A 44 -2.57 14.14 1.24
CA SER A 44 -3.32 14.51 0.03
C SER A 44 -3.15 13.46 -1.06
N ASP A 45 -4.03 13.44 -2.06
CA ASP A 45 -3.88 12.51 -3.18
C ASP A 45 -2.59 12.79 -3.98
N ASN A 46 -2.17 14.06 -4.05
CA ASN A 46 -0.89 14.44 -4.64
C ASN A 46 0.32 13.87 -3.87
N ASP A 47 0.28 13.84 -2.54
CA ASP A 47 1.32 13.18 -1.75
C ASP A 47 1.42 11.68 -2.07
N TRP A 48 0.27 11.02 -2.29
CA TRP A 48 0.22 9.61 -2.68
C TRP A 48 0.79 9.38 -4.08
N THR A 49 0.46 10.25 -5.04
CA THR A 49 1.04 10.21 -6.39
C THR A 49 2.56 10.40 -6.33
N ASN A 50 3.05 11.36 -5.55
CA ASN A 50 4.49 11.57 -5.37
C ASN A 50 5.17 10.35 -4.74
N MET A 51 4.55 9.75 -3.72
CA MET A 51 5.07 8.52 -3.11
C MET A 51 5.16 7.36 -4.12
N TRP A 52 4.18 7.23 -5.02
CA TRP A 52 4.26 6.23 -6.09
C TRP A 52 5.45 6.48 -7.03
N LEU A 53 5.65 7.73 -7.45
CA LEU A 53 6.79 8.11 -8.29
C LEU A 53 8.14 7.86 -7.60
N ASP A 54 8.23 8.18 -6.30
CA ASP A 54 9.43 7.91 -5.49
C ASP A 54 9.73 6.40 -5.42
N LEU A 55 8.70 5.56 -5.26
CA LEU A 55 8.85 4.10 -5.27
C LEU A 55 9.31 3.59 -6.63
N GLN A 56 8.76 4.10 -7.73
CA GLN A 56 9.21 3.74 -9.08
C GLN A 56 10.67 4.13 -9.30
N SER A 57 11.05 5.35 -8.92
CA SER A 57 12.44 5.82 -9.01
C SER A 57 13.38 4.99 -8.13
N LEU A 58 12.93 4.55 -6.96
CA LEU A 58 13.72 3.70 -6.05
C LEU A 58 13.94 2.30 -6.63
N LEU A 59 12.91 1.72 -7.25
CA LEU A 59 13.03 0.47 -8.00
C LEU A 59 14.04 0.60 -9.13
N GLU A 60 13.87 1.60 -9.99
CA GLU A 60 14.74 1.82 -11.15
C GLU A 60 16.21 2.00 -10.76
N LYS A 61 16.49 2.76 -9.70
CA LYS A 61 17.85 3.15 -9.34
C LYS A 61 18.56 2.20 -8.37
N ALA A 62 17.81 1.43 -7.58
CA ALA A 62 18.38 0.65 -6.48
C ALA A 62 17.80 -0.74 -6.30
N PHE A 63 16.54 -0.98 -6.68
CA PHE A 63 15.82 -2.23 -6.41
C PHE A 63 15.21 -2.85 -7.68
N PHE A 64 15.95 -2.84 -8.80
CA PHE A 64 15.48 -3.27 -10.12
C PHE A 64 15.02 -4.74 -10.19
N PHE A 65 15.49 -5.57 -9.24
CA PHE A 65 15.14 -6.98 -9.11
C PHE A 65 13.80 -7.21 -8.38
N ILE A 66 13.20 -6.16 -7.80
CA ILE A 66 11.87 -6.23 -7.19
C ILE A 66 10.82 -6.00 -8.27
N ASP A 67 9.88 -6.93 -8.37
CA ASP A 67 8.74 -6.82 -9.27
C ASP A 67 7.89 -5.57 -8.98
N LEU A 68 7.65 -4.77 -10.02
CA LEU A 68 6.81 -3.58 -9.94
C LEU A 68 5.35 -3.95 -9.62
N GLU A 69 4.88 -5.13 -10.04
CA GLU A 69 3.56 -5.64 -9.68
C GLU A 69 3.44 -5.80 -8.16
N TYR A 70 4.48 -6.37 -7.52
CA TYR A 70 4.54 -6.51 -6.07
C TYR A 70 4.48 -5.15 -5.35
N VAL A 71 5.21 -4.15 -5.85
CA VAL A 71 5.19 -2.80 -5.25
C VAL A 71 3.84 -2.13 -5.43
N LEU A 72 3.18 -2.32 -6.59
CA LEU A 72 1.81 -1.85 -6.79
C LEU A 72 0.84 -2.48 -5.79
N MET A 73 0.95 -3.78 -5.53
CA MET A 73 0.11 -4.46 -4.53
C MET A 73 0.26 -3.86 -3.13
N GLU A 74 1.50 -3.63 -2.68
CA GLU A 74 1.76 -3.03 -1.36
C GLU A 74 1.29 -1.57 -1.31
N PHE A 75 1.44 -0.82 -2.40
CA PHE A 75 0.96 0.56 -2.51
C PHE A 75 -0.57 0.64 -2.43
N CYS A 76 -1.30 -0.19 -3.19
CA CYS A 76 -2.75 -0.31 -3.13
C CYS A 76 -3.23 -0.72 -1.72
N ARG A 77 -2.52 -1.64 -1.05
CA ARG A 77 -2.80 -1.99 0.35
C ARG A 77 -2.66 -0.76 1.27
N GLY A 78 -1.63 0.06 1.05
CA GLY A 78 -1.44 1.34 1.75
C GLY A 78 -2.59 2.32 1.55
N LEU A 79 -3.05 2.51 0.30
CA LEU A 79 -4.18 3.37 -0.03
C LEU A 79 -5.47 2.93 0.65
N LEU A 80 -5.77 1.63 0.60
CA LEU A 80 -6.95 1.04 1.24
C LEU A 80 -6.92 1.25 2.76
N LYS A 81 -5.76 1.05 3.40
CA LYS A 81 -5.57 1.31 4.84
C LYS A 81 -5.71 2.78 5.22
N ALA A 82 -5.39 3.68 4.30
CA ALA A 82 -5.54 5.12 4.50
C ALA A 82 -6.95 5.64 4.14
N GLY A 83 -7.88 4.77 3.72
CA GLY A 83 -9.23 5.16 3.28
C GLY A 83 -9.27 5.88 1.93
N LYS A 84 -8.20 5.80 1.13
CA LYS A 84 -8.08 6.44 -0.19
C LYS A 84 -8.70 5.59 -1.29
N PHE A 85 -9.98 5.25 -1.15
CA PHE A 85 -10.64 4.25 -2.00
C PHE A 85 -10.71 4.66 -3.47
N SER A 86 -11.04 5.93 -3.77
CA SER A 86 -11.10 6.43 -5.15
C SER A 86 -9.74 6.34 -5.85
N LEU A 87 -8.66 6.70 -5.14
CA LEU A 87 -7.31 6.59 -5.66
C LEU A 87 -6.89 5.13 -5.80
N ALA A 88 -7.17 4.29 -4.79
CA ALA A 88 -6.91 2.84 -4.84
C ALA A 88 -7.57 2.20 -6.06
N ARG A 89 -8.82 2.56 -6.36
CA ARG A 89 -9.54 2.07 -7.55
C ARG A 89 -8.81 2.39 -8.85
N ASN A 90 -8.26 3.60 -8.99
CA ASN A 90 -7.52 3.98 -10.19
C ASN A 90 -6.24 3.13 -10.35
N TYR A 91 -5.53 2.86 -9.24
CA TYR A 91 -4.34 2.01 -9.26
C TYR A 91 -4.64 0.53 -9.48
N LEU A 92 -5.74 0.01 -8.91
CA LEU A 92 -6.16 -1.40 -9.08
C LEU A 92 -6.57 -1.71 -10.52
N LYS A 93 -7.12 -0.74 -11.26
CA LYS A 93 -7.45 -0.87 -12.70
C LYS A 93 -6.23 -0.86 -13.62
N GLY A 94 -5.04 -0.61 -13.07
CA GLY A 94 -3.80 -0.43 -13.81
C GLY A 94 -3.42 1.04 -13.97
N VAL A 95 -2.12 1.32 -13.83
CA VAL A 95 -1.53 2.65 -13.98
C VAL A 95 -0.27 2.54 -14.83
N GLY A 96 -0.25 3.27 -15.95
CA GLY A 96 0.86 3.24 -16.90
C GLY A 96 1.04 1.85 -17.51
N SER A 97 2.23 1.28 -17.35
CA SER A 97 2.62 -0.02 -17.91
C SER A 97 2.39 -1.22 -16.98
N VAL A 98 1.88 -1.01 -15.76
CA VAL A 98 1.63 -2.09 -14.80
C VAL A 98 0.16 -2.16 -14.42
N SER A 99 -0.38 -3.38 -14.51
CA SER A 99 -1.72 -3.74 -14.06
C SER A 99 -1.64 -4.98 -13.20
N LEU A 100 -2.49 -5.05 -12.18
CA LEU A 100 -2.71 -6.28 -11.43
C LEU A 100 -3.66 -7.18 -12.22
N ALA A 101 -3.47 -8.49 -12.10
CA ALA A 101 -4.50 -9.44 -12.50
C ALA A 101 -5.76 -9.25 -11.64
N ASN A 102 -6.94 -9.42 -12.23
CA ASN A 102 -8.22 -9.13 -11.56
C ASN A 102 -8.37 -9.91 -10.25
N ASP A 103 -7.96 -11.17 -10.22
CA ASP A 103 -7.97 -12.03 -9.03
C ASP A 103 -7.12 -11.46 -7.89
N LYS A 104 -5.94 -10.90 -8.19
CA LYS A 104 -5.06 -10.27 -7.18
C LYS A 104 -5.66 -8.97 -6.67
N ALA A 105 -6.23 -8.16 -7.56
CA ALA A 105 -6.89 -6.90 -7.20
C ALA A 105 -8.10 -7.15 -6.28
N GLU A 106 -8.95 -8.11 -6.62
CA GLU A 106 -10.09 -8.53 -5.80
C GLU A 106 -9.64 -9.05 -4.44
N ASN A 107 -8.65 -9.96 -4.42
CA ASN A 107 -8.12 -10.50 -3.16
C ASN A 107 -7.57 -9.40 -2.24
N LEU A 108 -6.92 -8.37 -2.78
CA LEU A 108 -6.46 -7.22 -1.99
C LEU A 108 -7.61 -6.45 -1.34
N VAL A 109 -8.68 -6.18 -2.10
CA VAL A 109 -9.86 -5.47 -1.60
C VAL A 109 -10.56 -6.30 -0.53
N ILE A 110 -10.75 -7.61 -0.76
CA ILE A 110 -11.37 -8.52 0.20
C ILE A 110 -10.55 -8.58 1.50
N GLN A 111 -9.22 -8.68 1.41
CA GLN A 111 -8.36 -8.68 2.59
C GLN A 111 -8.44 -7.36 3.36
N ALA A 112 -8.41 -6.22 2.66
CA ALA A 112 -8.54 -4.91 3.30
C ALA A 112 -9.90 -4.75 3.98
N ALA A 113 -10.99 -5.17 3.33
CA ALA A 113 -12.33 -5.15 3.90
C ALA A 113 -12.43 -6.01 5.17
N ARG A 114 -11.83 -7.21 5.15
CA ARG A 114 -11.75 -8.08 6.34
C ARG A 114 -10.98 -7.42 7.48
N GLU A 115 -9.77 -6.91 7.21
CA GLU A 115 -8.96 -6.20 8.21
C GLU A 115 -9.76 -5.03 8.82
N TYR A 116 -10.47 -4.29 7.98
CA TYR A 116 -11.29 -3.17 8.39
C TYR A 116 -12.46 -3.60 9.29
N PHE A 117 -13.20 -4.63 8.88
CA PHE A 117 -14.32 -5.20 9.65
C PHE A 117 -13.85 -5.74 11.01
N PHE A 118 -12.73 -6.47 11.06
CA PHE A 118 -12.18 -6.99 12.30
C PHE A 118 -11.60 -5.90 13.22
N SER A 119 -11.23 -4.74 12.66
CA SER A 119 -10.74 -3.60 13.44
C SER A 119 -11.84 -2.71 14.03
N ALA A 120 -13.10 -2.88 13.58
CA ALA A 120 -14.22 -2.11 14.07
C ALA A 120 -14.64 -2.59 15.48
N SER A 121 -14.80 -1.65 16.41
CA SER A 121 -15.23 -1.93 17.78
C SER A 121 -16.75 -2.20 17.90
N SER A 122 -17.52 -1.84 16.87
CA SER A 122 -18.95 -2.16 16.72
C SER A 122 -19.40 -2.01 15.27
N LEU A 123 -20.52 -2.63 14.89
CA LEU A 123 -21.13 -2.48 13.56
C LEU A 123 -21.65 -1.05 13.27
N SER A 124 -21.77 -0.21 14.30
CA SER A 124 -22.22 1.19 14.22
C SER A 124 -21.06 2.20 14.23
N SER A 125 -19.81 1.75 14.08
CA SER A 125 -18.65 2.64 14.12
C SER A 125 -18.51 3.46 12.84
N SER A 126 -17.90 4.65 12.95
CA SER A 126 -17.68 5.57 11.82
C SER A 126 -16.83 4.95 10.69
N GLU A 127 -16.02 3.96 11.06
CA GLU A 127 -15.24 3.14 10.17
C GLU A 127 -16.17 2.36 9.26
N VAL A 128 -17.05 1.51 9.80
CA VAL A 128 -18.02 0.71 9.02
C VAL A 128 -18.82 1.59 8.06
N SER A 129 -19.25 2.78 8.49
CA SER A 129 -19.98 3.74 7.66
C SER A 129 -19.15 4.30 6.49
N SER A 130 -17.84 4.53 6.69
CA SER A 130 -16.92 5.00 5.65
C SER A 130 -16.67 3.95 4.57
N PHE A 131 -16.69 2.66 4.95
CA PHE A 131 -16.67 1.55 4.00
C PHE A 131 -18.00 1.48 3.23
N TYR A 132 -19.17 1.44 3.88
CA TYR A 132 -20.46 1.34 3.17
C TYR A 132 -20.74 2.50 2.20
N LEU A 133 -20.46 3.75 2.59
CA LEU A 133 -20.69 4.94 1.74
C LEU A 133 -19.76 5.01 0.52
N SER A 134 -18.57 4.41 0.60
CA SER A 134 -17.67 4.29 -0.55
C SER A 134 -17.94 3.02 -1.38
N ASN A 135 -18.55 1.99 -0.77
CA ASN A 135 -18.84 0.70 -1.40
C ASN A 135 -20.17 0.62 -2.17
N THR A 136 -21.07 1.61 -2.10
CA THR A 136 -22.14 1.76 -3.09
C THR A 136 -21.60 1.89 -4.52
N SER A 137 -20.33 2.29 -4.67
CA SER A 137 -19.60 2.28 -5.95
C SER A 137 -18.81 0.99 -6.23
N ILE A 138 -18.65 0.09 -5.25
CA ILE A 138 -17.95 -1.20 -5.38
C ILE A 138 -18.90 -2.32 -5.80
N GLY A 139 -20.21 -2.21 -5.47
CA GLY A 139 -21.24 -3.08 -6.07
C GLY A 139 -21.33 -2.99 -7.60
N VAL A 140 -20.76 -1.94 -8.20
CA VAL A 140 -20.65 -1.75 -9.68
C VAL A 140 -19.32 -2.30 -10.23
N ILE A 141 -18.42 -2.83 -9.38
CA ILE A 141 -17.11 -3.34 -9.82
C ILE A 141 -17.17 -4.83 -10.19
N LEU A 142 -18.23 -5.55 -9.80
CA LEU A 142 -18.46 -6.95 -10.17
C LEU A 142 -19.61 -7.14 -11.18
N ALA A 143 -20.02 -6.07 -11.86
CA ALA A 143 -21.01 -6.09 -12.94
C ALA A 143 -20.40 -5.59 -14.25
#